data_AF-A0A1J4V4J6-F1
#
_entry.id   AF-A0A1J4V4J6-F1
#
_cell.length_a   1.000
_cell.length_b   1.000
_cell.length_c   1.000
_cell.angle_alpha   90.00
_cell.angle_beta   90.00
_cell.angle_gamma   90.00
#
_symmetry.space_group_name_H-M   'P 1'
#
loop_
_entity.id
_entity.type
_entity.pdbx_description
1 polymer ?
#
loop_
_entity_poly.entity_id
_entity_poly.type
_entity_poly.pdbx_seq_one_letter_code
_entity_poly.pdbx_strand_id
1 'polypeptide(L)'
;MIPLQQLLLRFKNITNTDKIKKEVIVDIFKKNNIPLTVQQISFLKNSIIINVSPIIKTEFLLKKESINHQIKNTPGFEYTSAIQ
;
A
#
# COMPACT_ATOMS: atom_id res chain seq x y z
N MET A 1 3.50 -25.46 25.60
CA MET A 1 4.26 -24.76 24.53
C MET A 1 3.25 -24.17 23.56
N ILE A 2 3.37 -22.89 23.21
CA ILE A 2 2.46 -22.27 22.24
C ILE A 2 2.82 -22.83 20.85
N PRO A 3 1.86 -23.34 20.07
CA PRO A 3 2.09 -23.75 18.69
C PRO A 3 2.64 -22.57 17.88
N LEU A 4 3.66 -22.81 17.05
CA LEU A 4 4.26 -21.78 16.21
C LEU A 4 3.21 -21.02 15.38
N GLN A 5 2.15 -21.70 14.94
CA GLN A 5 1.02 -21.12 14.22
C GLN A 5 0.26 -20.04 15.02
N GLN A 6 0.05 -20.26 16.32
CA GLN A 6 -0.58 -19.25 17.20
C GLN A 6 0.35 -18.05 17.43
N LEU A 7 1.66 -18.29 17.49
CA LEU A 7 2.66 -17.23 17.60
C LEU A 7 2.64 -16.34 16.35
N LEU A 8 2.68 -16.95 15.17
CA LEU A 8 2.61 -16.26 13.88
C LEU A 8 1.31 -15.46 13.71
N LEU A 9 0.18 -15.99 14.18
CA LEU A 9 -1.11 -15.28 14.19
C LEU A 9 -1.08 -14.00 15.04
N ARG A 10 -0.41 -14.02 16.19
CA ARG A 10 -0.26 -12.83 17.05
C ARG A 10 0.69 -11.80 16.43
N PHE A 11 1.78 -12.26 15.81
CA PHE A 11 2.72 -11.38 15.13
C PHE A 11 2.19 -10.81 13.81
N LYS A 12 1.23 -11.47 13.16
CA LYS A 12 0.54 -10.96 11.95
C LYS A 12 -0.10 -9.59 12.18
N ASN A 13 -0.64 -9.34 13.37
CA ASN A 13 -1.25 -8.05 13.71
C ASN A 13 -0.21 -7.00 14.10
N ILE A 14 0.90 -7.41 14.71
CA ILE A 14 2.00 -6.52 15.12
C ILE A 14 2.82 -6.05 13.92
N THR A 15 2.96 -6.88 12.88
CA THR A 15 3.63 -6.53 11.62
C THR A 15 2.75 -5.72 10.67
N ASN A 16 1.44 -5.62 10.92
CA ASN A 16 0.51 -4.88 10.08
C ASN A 16 0.40 -3.39 10.49
N THR A 17 1.53 -2.77 10.82
CA THR A 17 1.55 -1.34 11.15
C THR A 17 1.39 -0.49 9.89
N ASP A 18 0.80 0.71 10.04
CA ASP A 18 0.61 1.63 8.92
C ASP A 18 1.92 1.96 8.19
N LYS A 19 3.05 1.98 8.91
CA LYS A 19 4.37 2.21 8.30
C LYS A 19 4.74 1.13 7.29
N ILE A 20 4.58 -0.14 7.66
CA ILE A 20 4.88 -1.28 6.79
C ILE A 20 3.94 -1.30 5.58
N LYS A 21 2.66 -0.98 5.79
CA LYS A 21 1.70 -0.82 4.68
C LYS A 21 2.14 0.28 3.71
N LYS A 22 2.59 1.43 4.20
CA LYS A 22 3.09 2.51 3.34
C LYS A 22 4.35 2.09 2.58
N GLU A 23 5.27 1.37 3.21
CA GLU A 23 6.49 0.86 2.55
C GLU A 23 6.16 -0.11 1.41
N VAL A 24 5.25 -1.06 1.63
CA VAL A 24 4.78 -1.99 0.59
C VAL A 24 4.18 -1.24 -0.59
N ILE A 25 3.39 -0.20 -0.32
CA ILE A 25 2.82 0.65 -1.37
C ILE A 25 3.91 1.42 -2.13
N VAL A 26 4.88 2.01 -1.42
CA VAL A 26 6.03 2.69 -2.05
C VAL A 26 6.77 1.74 -2.99
N ASP A 27 6.95 0.47 -2.61
CA ASP A 27 7.63 -0.51 -3.44
C ASP A 27 6.82 -0.87 -4.70
N ILE A 28 5.48 -0.93 -4.60
CA ILE A 28 4.60 -1.07 -5.78
C ILE A 28 4.76 0.15 -6.71
N PHE A 29 4.79 1.36 -6.16
CA PHE A 29 4.99 2.58 -6.96
C PHE A 29 6.37 2.64 -7.62
N LYS A 30 7.43 2.28 -6.91
CA LYS A 30 8.79 2.19 -7.45
C LYS A 30 8.88 1.19 -8.62
N LYS A 31 8.23 0.02 -8.50
CA LYS A 31 8.16 -0.96 -9.60
C LYS A 31 7.48 -0.42 -10.85
N ASN A 32 6.59 0.56 -10.69
CA ASN A 32 5.91 1.24 -11.80
C ASN A 32 6.62 2.52 -12.28
N ASN A 33 7.87 2.75 -11.85
CA ASN A 33 8.69 3.94 -12.11
C ASN A 33 8.09 5.26 -11.60
N ILE A 34 7.28 5.21 -10.53
CA ILE A 34 6.71 6.40 -9.91
C ILE A 34 7.51 6.71 -8.63
N PRO A 35 8.25 7.83 -8.58
CA PRO A 35 9.01 8.21 -7.40
C PRO A 35 8.06 8.71 -6.32
N LEU A 36 7.75 7.83 -5.36
CA LEU A 36 6.85 8.10 -4.25
C LEU A 36 7.53 7.85 -2.91
N THR A 37 7.35 8.79 -1.98
CA THR A 37 7.91 8.70 -0.63
C THR A 37 6.82 8.31 0.37
N VAL A 38 7.18 7.58 1.43
CA VAL A 38 6.25 7.17 2.52
C VAL A 38 5.44 8.34 3.09
N GLN A 39 6.03 9.54 3.13
CA GLN A 39 5.41 10.77 3.64
C GLN A 39 4.25 11.29 2.76
N GLN A 40 4.28 10.95 1.47
CA GLN A 40 3.27 11.38 0.49
C GLN A 40 2.06 10.44 0.46
N ILE A 41 2.10 9.34 1.23
CA ILE A 41 1.04 8.35 1.29
C ILE A 41 0.31 8.48 2.62
N SER A 42 -1.00 8.68 2.53
CA SER A 42 -1.90 8.71 3.67
C SER A 42 -2.97 7.64 3.51
N PHE A 43 -3.23 6.90 4.58
CA PHE A 43 -4.34 5.96 4.63
C PHE A 43 -5.52 6.66 5.29
N LEU A 44 -6.64 6.75 4.58
CA LEU A 44 -7.89 7.26 5.12
C LEU A 44 -8.94 6.15 5.06
N LYS A 45 -9.20 5.50 6.19
CA LYS A 45 -10.12 4.35 6.29
C LYS A 45 -9.70 3.22 5.33
N ASN A 46 -10.33 3.13 4.16
CA ASN A 46 -10.05 2.14 3.11
C ASN A 46 -9.49 2.75 1.82
N SER A 47 -9.20 4.05 1.79
CA SER A 47 -8.59 4.71 0.64
C SER A 47 -7.13 5.05 0.90
N ILE A 48 -6.34 4.93 -0.18
CA ILE A 48 -4.95 5.36 -0.23
C ILE A 48 -4.95 6.73 -0.89
N ILE A 49 -4.57 7.75 -0.14
CA ILE A 49 -4.45 9.13 -0.62
C ILE A 49 -2.99 9.39 -0.96
N ILE A 50 -2.76 9.86 -2.17
CA ILE A 50 -1.43 10.14 -2.69
C ILE A 50 -1.25 11.64 -2.90
N ASN A 51 -0.47 12.27 -2.03
CA ASN A 51 -0.13 13.68 -2.12
C ASN A 51 1.13 13.85 -2.97
N VAL A 52 0.95 13.96 -4.28
CA VAL A 52 2.03 14.11 -5.27
C VAL A 52 1.89 15.39 -6.10
N SER A 53 3.02 15.84 -6.63
CA SER A 53 3.11 16.95 -7.57
C SER A 53 2.27 16.69 -8.84
N PRO A 54 1.77 17.72 -9.54
CA PRO A 54 0.93 17.56 -10.73
C PRO A 54 1.55 16.67 -11.83
N ILE A 55 2.87 16.73 -12.01
CA ILE A 55 3.63 15.93 -12.99
C ILE A 55 3.52 14.43 -12.70
N ILE A 56 3.67 14.07 -11.43
CA ILE A 56 3.57 12.67 -10.97
C ILE A 56 2.09 12.23 -10.96
N LYS A 57 1.16 13.16 -10.72
CA LYS A 57 -0.28 12.88 -10.75
C LYS A 57 -0.77 12.42 -12.12
N THR A 58 -0.25 13.00 -13.21
CA THR A 58 -0.58 12.56 -14.58
C THR A 58 -0.03 11.17 -14.89
N GLU A 59 1.20 10.86 -14.49
CA GLU A 59 1.76 9.50 -14.66
C GLU A 59 1.01 8.46 -13.84
N PHE A 60 0.63 8.83 -12.60
CA PHE A 60 -0.18 7.99 -11.75
C PHE A 60 -1.55 7.71 -12.37
N LEU A 61 -2.22 8.73 -12.92
CA LEU A 61 -3.53 8.57 -13.55
C LEU A 61 -3.49 7.54 -14.70
N LEU A 62 -2.44 7.58 -15.52
CA LEU A 62 -2.24 6.67 -16.65
C LEU A 62 -2.00 5.21 -16.21
N LYS A 63 -1.36 5.00 -15.07
CA LYS A 63 -1.02 3.67 -14.54
C LYS A 63 -1.94 3.21 -13.41
N LYS A 64 -2.98 3.98 -13.10
CA LYS A 64 -3.86 3.80 -11.94
C LYS A 64 -4.50 2.42 -11.89
N GLU A 65 -4.93 1.89 -13.03
CA GLU A 65 -5.60 0.59 -13.10
C GLU A 65 -4.63 -0.57 -12.78
N SER A 66 -3.43 -0.54 -13.36
CA SER A 66 -2.38 -1.53 -13.09
C SER A 66 -1.98 -1.52 -11.62
N ILE A 67 -1.82 -0.33 -11.04
CA ILE A 67 -1.44 -0.16 -9.63
C ILE A 67 -2.57 -0.62 -8.70
N ASN A 68 -3.82 -0.29 -9.01
CA ASN A 68 -4.99 -0.79 -8.28
C ASN A 68 -5.04 -2.33 -8.27
N HIS A 69 -4.76 -2.97 -9.41
CA HIS A 69 -4.75 -4.42 -9.53
C HIS A 69 -3.63 -5.04 -8.68
N GLN A 70 -2.42 -4.46 -8.71
CA GLN A 70 -1.29 -4.90 -7.89
C GLN A 70 -1.54 -4.74 -6.39
N ILE A 71 -2.17 -3.63 -5.97
CA ILE A 71 -2.53 -3.41 -4.57
C ILE A 71 -3.60 -4.40 -4.11
N LYS A 72 -4.64 -4.66 -4.91
CA LYS A 72 -5.67 -5.66 -4.56
C LYS A 72 -5.12 -7.08 -4.43
N ASN A 73 -4.11 -7.43 -5.23
CA ASN A 73 -3.45 -8.75 -5.17
C ASN A 73 -2.39 -8.84 -4.05
N THR A 74 -2.14 -7.75 -3.33
CA THR A 74 -1.18 -7.74 -2.22
C THR A 74 -1.88 -8.15 -0.92
N PRO A 75 -1.39 -9.18 -0.21
CA PRO A 75 -2.01 -9.66 1.02
C PRO A 75 -2.03 -8.55 2.08
N GLY A 76 -3.21 -8.24 2.61
CA GLY A 76 -3.42 -7.16 3.58
C GLY A 76 -4.07 -5.88 3.03
N PHE A 77 -4.27 -5.79 1.70
CA PHE A 77 -4.96 -4.66 1.04
C PHE A 77 -6.28 -5.05 0.36
N GLU A 78 -6.78 -6.26 0.62
CA GLU A 78 -7.98 -6.84 -0.01
C GLU A 78 -9.25 -5.97 0.13
N TYR A 79 -9.33 -5.14 1.18
CA TYR A 79 -10.45 -4.23 1.43
C TYR A 79 -10.24 -2.81 0.92
N THR A 80 -9.09 -2.49 0.31
CA THR A 80 -8.86 -1.13 -0.20
C THR A 80 -9.74 -0.85 -1.42
N SER A 81 -10.64 0.11 -1.26
CA SER A 81 -11.73 0.35 -2.21
C SER A 81 -11.33 1.34 -3.31
N ALA A 82 -10.40 2.26 -3.05
CA ALA A 82 -9.94 3.23 -4.04
C ALA A 82 -8.59 3.87 -3.69
N ILE A 83 -7.74 4.07 -4.70
CA ILE A 83 -6.61 5.01 -4.64
C ILE A 83 -7.07 6.37 -5.20
N GLN A 84 -6.93 7.43 -4.40
CA GLN A 84 -7.35 8.79 -4.71
C GLN A 84 -6.16 9.75 -4.76
#